data_AF-A0A353CC69-F1
#
_entry.id   AF-A0A353CC69-F1
#
_cell.length_a   1.000
_cell.length_b   1.000
_cell.length_c   1.000
_cell.angle_alpha   90.00
_cell.angle_beta   90.00
_cell.angle_gamma   90.00
#
_symmetry.space_group_name_H-M   'P 1'
#
loop_
_entity.id
_entity.type
_entity.pdbx_description
1 polymer ?
#
loop_
_entity_poly.entity_id
_entity_poly.type
_entity_poly.pdbx_seq_one_letter_code
_entity_poly.pdbx_strand_id
1 'polypeptide(L)'
;MRYSSRQLDITIGHLIDSLSLICNVPGFSVLDSCGVAHLGSHLLIIGVDPVENYELEGTAESVLERTEQLIGRFGLAAVLTLSYDFGLKINGITKRPKGFRTSSEPDLFIAAFECLIVHDYDTGVTIISGNESRFDRIECLLLDSATPHPKPITEPGTVTSNFDKQSYIDAVEMIKEFIRSGDTYQTNLTQQLTVEVPIGLTAFEIFKRLRAQHPAPFGAFIERGGS
;
A
#
# COMPACT_ATOMS: atom_id res chain seq x y z
N MET A 1 20.64 7.12 17.51
CA MET A 1 21.39 6.99 16.24
C MET A 1 21.24 8.28 15.46
N ARG A 2 22.33 8.86 14.93
CA ARG A 2 22.22 9.92 13.91
C ARG A 2 21.92 9.19 12.60
N TYR A 3 20.77 9.45 12.00
CA TYR A 3 20.48 8.94 10.66
C TYR A 3 21.35 9.72 9.68
N SER A 4 22.20 9.02 8.92
CA SER A 4 22.94 9.63 7.80
C SER A 4 21.97 9.85 6.65
N SER A 5 22.25 10.84 5.81
CA SER A 5 21.53 11.06 4.56
C SER A 5 22.48 11.39 3.43
N ARG A 6 22.20 10.89 2.23
CA ARG A 6 22.96 11.18 1.01
C ARG A 6 22.01 11.60 -0.10
N GLN A 7 22.30 12.71 -0.76
CA GLN A 7 21.52 13.17 -1.90
C GLN A 7 21.81 12.31 -3.13
N LEU A 8 20.76 11.97 -3.87
CA LEU A 8 20.83 11.28 -5.14
C LEU A 8 20.64 12.25 -6.29
N ASP A 9 21.50 12.15 -7.30
CA ASP A 9 21.35 12.85 -8.56
C ASP A 9 20.45 12.03 -9.51
N ILE A 10 19.13 12.03 -9.21
CA ILE A 10 18.13 11.28 -9.98
C ILE A 10 16.85 12.10 -10.11
N THR A 11 16.28 12.12 -11.32
CA THR A 11 14.97 12.75 -11.55
C THR A 11 13.85 11.86 -11.01
N ILE A 12 12.73 12.47 -10.62
CA ILE A 12 11.55 11.73 -10.14
C ILE A 12 11.01 10.72 -11.16
N GLY A 13 11.03 11.06 -12.46
CA GLY A 13 10.59 10.15 -13.52
C GLY A 13 11.47 8.91 -13.57
N HIS A 14 12.79 9.11 -13.61
CA HIS A 14 13.75 8.01 -13.62
C HIS A 14 13.67 7.18 -12.34
N LEU A 15 13.51 7.81 -11.17
CA LEU A 15 13.33 7.12 -9.89
C LEU A 15 12.14 6.15 -9.95
N ILE A 16 10.95 6.64 -10.32
CA ILE A 16 9.72 5.84 -10.42
C ILE A 16 9.85 4.71 -11.44
N ASP A 17 10.56 4.96 -12.55
CA ASP A 17 10.81 3.98 -13.59
C ASP A 17 11.75 2.86 -13.11
N SER A 18 12.81 3.19 -12.37
CA SER A 18 13.72 2.22 -11.74
C SER A 18 13.00 1.31 -10.73
N LEU A 19 11.97 1.81 -10.03
CA LEU A 19 11.23 1.02 -9.05
C LEU A 19 10.56 -0.22 -9.66
N SER A 20 10.20 -0.20 -10.94
CA SER A 20 9.60 -1.35 -11.63
C SER A 20 10.49 -2.60 -11.65
N LEU A 21 11.80 -2.44 -11.48
CA LEU A 21 12.76 -3.54 -11.48
C LEU A 21 13.00 -4.13 -10.09
N ILE A 22 12.77 -3.34 -9.04
CA ILE A 22 13.09 -3.70 -7.65
C ILE A 22 11.85 -3.91 -6.77
N CYS A 23 10.65 -3.70 -7.32
CA CYS A 23 9.40 -3.79 -6.58
C CYS A 23 8.98 -5.21 -6.20
N ASN A 24 9.56 -6.25 -6.82
CA ASN A 24 9.12 -7.65 -6.64
C ASN A 24 9.70 -8.32 -5.37
N VAL A 25 10.17 -7.52 -4.40
CA VAL A 25 10.71 -8.02 -3.13
C VAL A 25 9.65 -7.87 -2.05
N PRO A 26 9.28 -8.95 -1.33
CA PRO A 26 8.33 -8.86 -0.22
C PRO A 26 8.78 -7.83 0.83
N GLY A 27 7.89 -6.90 1.16
CA GLY A 27 8.18 -5.74 1.99
C GLY A 27 8.43 -4.46 1.20
N PHE A 28 8.75 -4.50 -0.10
CA PHE A 28 8.93 -3.27 -0.88
C PHE A 28 7.69 -2.39 -0.79
N SER A 29 7.91 -1.12 -0.45
CA SER A 29 6.82 -0.19 -0.14
C SER A 29 7.06 1.17 -0.76
N VAL A 30 6.00 1.76 -1.30
CA VAL A 30 5.96 3.14 -1.80
C VAL A 30 4.80 3.84 -1.13
N LEU A 31 5.06 4.98 -0.52
CA LEU A 31 4.06 5.90 0.02
C LEU A 31 4.23 7.23 -0.72
N ASP A 32 3.21 7.68 -1.41
CA ASP A 32 3.33 8.78 -2.37
C ASP A 32 2.22 9.79 -2.26
N SER A 33 2.61 11.05 -2.03
CA SER A 33 1.72 12.22 -2.11
C SER A 33 1.35 12.62 -3.54
N CYS A 34 2.03 12.05 -4.53
CA CYS A 34 1.89 12.36 -5.96
C CYS A 34 2.06 13.85 -6.29
N GLY A 35 2.73 14.63 -5.43
CA GLY A 35 2.82 16.09 -5.54
C GLY A 35 1.47 16.82 -5.36
N VAL A 36 0.45 16.14 -4.83
CA VAL A 36 -0.86 16.73 -4.57
C VAL A 36 -0.82 17.46 -3.24
N ALA A 37 -0.85 18.79 -3.30
CA ALA A 37 -0.87 19.64 -2.11
C ALA A 37 -2.16 19.42 -1.29
N HIS A 38 -2.08 18.56 -0.27
CA HIS A 38 -3.17 18.33 0.68
C HIS A 38 -2.58 18.08 2.08
N LEU A 39 -3.00 18.86 3.07
CA LEU A 39 -2.52 18.74 4.46
C LEU A 39 -0.98 18.77 4.62
N GLY A 40 -0.27 19.45 3.71
CA GLY A 40 1.20 19.48 3.70
C GLY A 40 1.84 18.19 3.17
N SER A 41 1.11 17.35 2.45
CA SER A 41 1.66 16.17 1.76
C SER A 41 2.50 16.61 0.55
N HIS A 42 3.80 16.37 0.60
CA HIS A 42 4.77 16.77 -0.43
C HIS A 42 5.90 15.73 -0.60
N LEU A 43 5.76 14.54 0.00
CA LEU A 43 6.80 13.52 -0.01
C LEU A 43 6.40 12.29 -0.83
N LEU A 44 7.41 11.67 -1.42
CA LEU A 44 7.41 10.28 -1.85
C LEU A 44 8.43 9.55 -0.97
N ILE A 45 7.99 8.51 -0.27
CA ILE A 45 8.80 7.70 0.63
C ILE A 45 8.80 6.27 0.10
N ILE A 46 9.99 5.71 -0.10
CA ILE A 46 10.16 4.36 -0.65
C ILE A 46 10.98 3.55 0.34
N GLY A 47 10.39 2.46 0.82
CA GLY A 47 11.08 1.40 1.54
C GLY A 47 11.68 0.40 0.56
N VAL A 48 13.00 0.42 0.43
CA VAL A 48 13.77 -0.49 -0.45
C VAL A 48 14.58 -1.47 0.39
N ASP A 49 14.83 -2.67 -0.17
CA ASP A 49 15.66 -3.70 0.44
C ASP A 49 15.26 -4.02 1.91
N PRO A 50 13.99 -4.42 2.14
CA PRO A 50 13.45 -4.67 3.48
C PRO A 50 14.32 -5.70 4.22
N VAL A 51 14.55 -5.45 5.51
CA VAL A 51 15.39 -6.33 6.37
C VAL A 51 14.57 -7.49 6.91
N GLU A 52 13.39 -7.19 7.42
CA GLU A 52 12.43 -8.16 7.92
C GLU A 52 11.03 -7.71 7.46
N ASN A 53 10.17 -8.66 7.13
CA ASN A 53 8.75 -8.43 6.92
C ASN A 53 7.95 -9.56 7.58
N TYR A 54 6.76 -9.23 8.07
CA TYR A 54 5.90 -10.15 8.81
C TYR A 54 4.44 -9.92 8.45
N GLU A 55 3.73 -11.02 8.21
CA GLU A 55 2.28 -11.10 8.24
C GLU A 55 1.86 -11.65 9.61
N LEU A 56 0.96 -10.92 10.28
CA LEU A 56 0.45 -11.28 11.59
C LEU A 56 -1.03 -11.63 11.47
N GLU A 57 -1.39 -12.75 12.06
CA GLU A 57 -2.77 -13.19 12.26
C GLU A 57 -2.91 -13.74 13.68
N GLY A 58 -4.07 -13.53 14.30
CA GLY A 58 -4.34 -14.07 15.63
C GLY A 58 -5.50 -13.40 16.35
N THR A 59 -5.43 -13.40 17.68
CA THR A 59 -6.29 -12.56 18.53
C THR A 59 -5.80 -11.13 18.52
N ALA A 60 -6.68 -10.18 18.84
CA ALA A 60 -6.33 -8.76 18.88
C ALA A 60 -5.11 -8.48 19.77
N GLU A 61 -5.10 -9.07 20.97
CA GLU A 61 -4.03 -8.91 21.96
C GLU A 61 -2.70 -9.45 21.41
N SER A 62 -2.70 -10.67 20.86
CA SER A 62 -1.49 -11.30 20.34
C SER A 62 -0.85 -10.53 19.18
N VAL A 63 -1.67 -9.95 18.29
CA VAL A 63 -1.20 -9.15 17.16
C VAL A 63 -0.65 -7.81 17.64
N LEU A 64 -1.33 -7.12 18.57
CA LEU A 64 -0.85 -5.86 19.14
C LEU A 64 0.47 -6.05 19.90
N GLU A 65 0.56 -7.05 20.78
CA GLU A 65 1.79 -7.36 21.53
C GLU A 65 2.97 -7.65 20.59
N ARG A 66 2.75 -8.47 19.55
CA ARG A 66 3.78 -8.80 18.58
C ARG A 66 4.18 -7.58 17.75
N THR A 67 3.24 -6.69 17.43
CA THR A 67 3.52 -5.44 16.70
C THR A 67 4.39 -4.50 17.53
N GLU A 68 4.07 -4.31 18.80
CA GLU A 68 4.88 -3.49 19.71
C GLU A 68 6.30 -4.05 19.85
N GLN A 69 6.43 -5.38 20.00
CA GLN A 69 7.73 -6.05 20.05
C GLN A 69 8.54 -5.82 18.77
N LEU A 70 7.91 -5.94 17.61
CA LEU A 70 8.57 -5.72 16.32
C LEU A 70 9.02 -4.27 16.17
N ILE A 71 8.11 -3.29 16.35
CA ILE A 71 8.42 -1.87 16.26
C ILE A 71 9.53 -1.47 17.24
N GLY A 72 9.45 -1.95 18.49
CA GLY A 72 10.44 -1.67 19.52
C GLY A 72 11.80 -2.32 19.26
N ARG A 73 11.83 -3.50 18.62
CA ARG A 73 13.07 -4.21 18.26
C ARG A 73 13.79 -3.55 17.09
N PHE A 74 13.04 -3.00 16.13
CA PHE A 74 13.65 -2.49 14.92
C PHE A 74 14.54 -1.28 15.22
N GLY A 75 14.03 -0.23 15.87
CA GLY A 75 14.72 1.07 15.84
C GLY A 75 14.97 1.58 14.39
N LEU A 76 14.33 0.93 13.41
CA LEU A 76 14.37 1.17 11.98
C LEU A 76 13.08 1.85 11.56
N ALA A 77 13.06 2.35 10.32
CA ALA A 77 11.80 2.73 9.70
C ALA A 77 10.94 1.48 9.44
N ALA A 78 9.63 1.62 9.58
CA ALA A 78 8.69 0.54 9.27
C ALA A 78 7.48 1.07 8.50
N VAL A 79 6.98 0.27 7.56
CA VAL A 79 5.70 0.48 6.87
C VAL A 79 4.76 -0.65 7.27
N LEU A 80 3.52 -0.33 7.57
CA LEU A 80 2.53 -1.27 8.06
C LEU A 80 1.17 -1.10 7.38
N THR A 81 0.42 -2.19 7.30
CA THR A 81 -1.00 -2.17 6.93
C THR A 81 -1.83 -2.85 8.02
N LEU A 82 -3.00 -2.30 8.30
CA LEU A 82 -3.97 -2.85 9.24
C LEU A 82 -5.22 -3.22 8.45
N SER A 83 -5.68 -4.46 8.55
CA SER A 83 -6.91 -4.85 7.86
C SER A 83 -8.14 -4.29 8.58
N TYR A 84 -9.22 -4.11 7.82
CA TYR A 84 -10.49 -3.70 8.41
C TYR A 84 -11.03 -4.76 9.40
N ASP A 85 -10.84 -6.04 9.07
CA ASP A 85 -11.32 -7.15 9.89
C ASP A 85 -10.56 -7.25 11.23
N PHE A 86 -9.31 -6.79 11.29
CA PHE A 86 -8.58 -6.64 12.55
C PHE A 86 -9.26 -5.65 13.51
N GLY A 87 -9.79 -4.55 12.96
CA GLY A 87 -10.59 -3.60 13.73
C GLY A 87 -11.84 -4.23 14.36
N LEU A 88 -12.48 -5.19 13.69
CA LEU A 88 -13.59 -5.95 14.27
C LEU A 88 -13.14 -6.78 15.48
N LYS A 89 -11.98 -7.44 15.38
CA LYS A 89 -11.40 -8.22 16.50
C LYS A 89 -11.10 -7.37 17.72
N ILE A 90 -10.50 -6.19 17.53
CA ILE A 90 -10.21 -5.24 18.60
C ILE A 90 -11.49 -4.85 19.35
N ASN A 91 -12.60 -4.70 18.64
CA ASN A 91 -13.89 -4.32 19.21
C ASN A 91 -14.73 -5.53 19.67
N GLY A 92 -14.20 -6.75 19.62
CA GLY A 92 -14.93 -7.97 19.99
C GLY A 92 -16.14 -8.27 19.07
N ILE A 93 -16.12 -7.76 17.84
CA ILE A 93 -17.21 -7.94 16.87
C ILE A 93 -16.94 -9.18 16.03
N THR A 94 -17.88 -10.13 16.04
CA THR A 94 -17.81 -11.31 15.20
C THR A 94 -18.05 -10.94 13.73
N LYS A 95 -17.05 -11.24 12.88
CA LYS A 95 -17.15 -11.06 11.42
C LYS A 95 -18.29 -11.89 10.86
N ARG A 96 -19.15 -11.27 10.06
CA ARG A 96 -20.18 -11.99 9.29
C ARG A 96 -19.51 -12.76 8.14
N PRO A 97 -19.92 -14.02 7.85
CA PRO A 97 -19.39 -14.76 6.71
C PRO A 97 -19.61 -13.95 5.42
N LYS A 98 -18.55 -13.77 4.63
CA LYS A 98 -18.67 -13.17 3.30
C LYS A 98 -19.17 -14.23 2.34
N GLY A 99 -20.28 -13.97 1.64
CA GLY A 99 -20.85 -14.88 0.63
C GLY A 99 -20.10 -14.87 -0.72
N PHE A 100 -18.96 -14.18 -0.79
CA PHE A 100 -18.17 -13.98 -1.99
C PHE A 100 -16.68 -14.20 -1.69
N ARG A 101 -15.91 -14.53 -2.73
CA ARG A 101 -14.45 -14.73 -2.60
C ARG A 101 -13.79 -13.44 -2.15
N THR A 102 -13.02 -13.51 -1.07
CA THR A 102 -12.09 -12.47 -0.67
C THR A 102 -10.67 -12.99 -0.73
N SER A 103 -9.71 -12.12 -1.05
CA SER A 103 -8.30 -12.39 -0.80
C SER A 103 -8.10 -12.64 0.70
N SER A 104 -7.17 -13.55 1.02
CA SER A 104 -6.67 -13.66 2.39
C SER A 104 -5.85 -12.42 2.66
N GLU A 105 -6.31 -11.60 3.61
CA GLU A 105 -5.56 -10.43 4.06
C GLU A 105 -5.21 -10.66 5.54
N PRO A 106 -3.93 -10.57 5.92
CA PRO A 106 -3.54 -10.73 7.32
C PRO A 106 -4.15 -9.62 8.17
N ASP A 107 -4.26 -9.84 9.49
CA ASP A 107 -4.72 -8.79 10.40
C ASP A 107 -3.79 -7.56 10.33
N LEU A 108 -2.50 -7.82 10.22
CA LEU A 108 -1.47 -6.81 10.10
C LEU A 108 -0.33 -7.30 9.21
N PHE A 109 0.19 -6.43 8.36
CA PHE A 109 1.47 -6.63 7.68
C PHE A 109 2.43 -5.52 8.11
N ILE A 110 3.70 -5.87 8.30
CA ILE A 110 4.76 -4.91 8.63
C ILE A 110 6.05 -5.26 7.90
N ALA A 111 6.70 -4.25 7.34
CA ALA A 111 8.03 -4.34 6.73
C ALA A 111 8.95 -3.30 7.36
N ALA A 112 10.19 -3.70 7.69
CA ALA A 112 11.18 -2.85 8.32
C ALA A 112 12.37 -2.58 7.39
N PHE A 113 12.90 -1.36 7.44
CA PHE A 113 13.91 -0.86 6.52
C PHE A 113 15.03 -0.13 7.24
N GLU A 114 16.26 -0.54 6.96
CA GLU A 114 17.45 0.20 7.39
C GLU A 114 17.67 1.49 6.60
N CYS A 115 17.05 1.63 5.42
CA CYS A 115 17.15 2.80 4.57
C CYS A 115 15.82 3.10 3.90
N LEU A 116 15.54 4.38 3.72
CA LEU A 116 14.44 4.88 2.92
C LEU A 116 15.00 5.77 1.81
N ILE A 117 14.37 5.73 0.64
CA ILE A 117 14.52 6.80 -0.35
C ILE A 117 13.39 7.78 -0.11
N VAL A 118 13.72 9.07 0.01
CA VAL A 118 12.74 10.14 0.21
C VAL A 118 12.93 11.17 -0.90
N HIS A 119 11.88 11.42 -1.65
CA HIS A 119 11.80 12.52 -2.61
C HIS A 119 10.85 13.58 -2.07
N ASP A 120 11.31 14.82 -2.10
CA ASP A 120 10.53 15.99 -1.73
C ASP A 120 10.08 16.69 -3.02
N TYR A 121 8.77 16.72 -3.25
CA TYR A 121 8.18 17.34 -4.44
C TYR A 121 8.27 18.88 -4.42
N ASP A 122 8.37 19.50 -3.26
CA ASP A 122 8.47 20.97 -3.15
C ASP A 122 9.89 21.44 -3.51
N THR A 123 10.91 20.69 -3.09
CA THR A 123 12.32 21.05 -3.37
C THR A 123 12.88 20.34 -4.61
N GLY A 124 12.25 19.26 -5.07
CA GLY A 124 12.74 18.39 -6.14
C GLY A 124 13.94 17.52 -5.74
N VAL A 125 14.31 17.51 -4.46
CA VAL A 125 15.49 16.79 -3.96
C VAL A 125 15.13 15.35 -3.60
N THR A 126 15.96 14.41 -4.04
CA THR A 126 15.89 12.99 -3.66
C THR A 126 17.05 12.64 -2.76
N ILE A 127 16.79 11.99 -1.62
CA ILE A 127 17.81 11.51 -0.69
C ILE A 127 17.61 10.03 -0.36
N ILE A 128 18.70 9.35 -0.02
CA ILE A 128 18.67 8.11 0.79
C ILE A 128 18.91 8.53 2.23
N SER A 129 18.11 8.01 3.16
CA SER A 129 18.24 8.25 4.60
C SER A 129 18.25 6.93 5.36
N GLY A 130 19.18 6.76 6.31
CA GLY A 130 19.28 5.54 7.12
C GLY A 130 20.71 5.04 7.34
N ASN A 131 20.89 3.72 7.25
CA ASN A 131 22.18 3.05 7.41
C ASN A 131 23.10 3.31 6.20
N GLU A 132 24.12 4.15 6.40
CA GLU A 132 25.07 4.58 5.38
C GLU A 132 25.79 3.42 4.69
N SER A 133 26.03 2.29 5.38
CA SER A 133 26.67 1.13 4.77
C SER A 133 25.86 0.48 3.64
N ARG A 134 24.58 0.84 3.50
CA ARG A 134 23.68 0.35 2.45
C ARG A 134 23.51 1.32 1.29
N PHE A 135 24.02 2.55 1.38
CA PHE A 135 23.75 3.58 0.37
C PHE A 135 24.26 3.18 -1.02
N ASP A 136 25.49 2.68 -1.12
CA ASP A 136 26.06 2.26 -2.40
C ASP A 136 25.26 1.12 -3.05
N ARG A 137 24.74 0.18 -2.24
CA ARG A 137 23.87 -0.90 -2.73
C ARG A 137 22.55 -0.34 -3.29
N ILE A 138 21.94 0.61 -2.59
CA ILE A 138 20.66 1.22 -3.02
C ILE A 138 20.87 2.05 -4.29
N GLU A 139 21.97 2.79 -4.40
CA GLU A 139 22.31 3.52 -5.63
C GLU A 139 22.49 2.57 -6.81
N CYS A 140 23.25 1.47 -6.62
CA CYS A 140 23.41 0.46 -7.66
C CYS A 140 22.07 -0.15 -8.12
N LEU A 141 21.12 -0.36 -7.21
CA LEU A 141 19.77 -0.84 -7.55
C LEU A 141 19.00 0.14 -8.46
N LEU A 142 19.29 1.43 -8.40
CA LEU A 142 18.64 2.46 -9.21
C LEU A 142 19.35 2.68 -10.57
N LEU A 143 20.67 2.52 -10.62
CA LEU A 143 21.51 2.83 -11.79
C LEU A 143 21.38 1.83 -12.96
N ASP A 144 20.93 0.60 -12.70
CA ASP A 144 20.93 -0.50 -13.70
C ASP A 144 19.68 -0.55 -14.60
N SER A 145 18.95 0.57 -14.72
CA SER A 145 17.55 0.57 -15.17
C SER A 145 17.37 0.84 -16.67
N ALA A 146 17.53 -0.18 -17.51
CA ALA A 146 16.88 -0.17 -18.83
C ALA A 146 15.40 -0.54 -18.63
N THR A 147 14.51 0.45 -18.64
CA THR A 147 13.09 0.21 -18.39
C THR A 147 12.41 -0.45 -19.59
N PRO A 148 11.75 -1.59 -19.43
CA PRO A 148 10.82 -2.07 -20.44
C PRO A 148 9.70 -1.06 -20.59
N HIS A 149 9.45 -0.57 -21.81
CA HIS A 149 8.24 0.18 -22.07
C HIS A 149 7.04 -0.73 -21.87
N PRO A 150 6.10 -0.38 -20.97
CA PRO A 150 4.95 -1.22 -20.73
C PRO A 150 4.13 -1.31 -22.02
N LYS A 151 3.76 -2.53 -22.40
CA LYS A 151 2.91 -2.72 -23.57
C LYS A 151 1.58 -1.98 -23.34
N PRO A 152 1.05 -1.29 -24.37
CA PRO A 152 -0.28 -0.70 -24.27
C PRO A 152 -1.29 -1.82 -23.97
N ILE A 153 -2.20 -1.55 -23.02
CA ILE A 153 -3.33 -2.45 -22.78
C ILE A 153 -4.26 -2.25 -23.96
N THR A 154 -4.46 -3.31 -24.75
CA THR A 154 -5.29 -3.25 -25.95
C THR A 154 -6.76 -3.54 -25.67
N GLU A 155 -7.07 -4.24 -24.56
CA GLU A 155 -8.45 -4.62 -24.20
C GLU A 155 -8.71 -4.48 -22.69
N PRO A 156 -9.89 -3.97 -22.30
CA PRO A 156 -10.28 -3.90 -20.89
C PRO A 156 -10.53 -5.31 -20.32
N GLY A 157 -10.11 -5.54 -19.08
CA GLY A 157 -10.40 -6.79 -18.37
C GLY A 157 -11.87 -6.94 -18.01
N THR A 158 -12.32 -8.18 -17.82
CA THR A 158 -13.70 -8.48 -17.37
C THR A 158 -13.91 -8.00 -15.94
N VAL A 159 -14.93 -7.18 -15.70
CA VAL A 159 -15.29 -6.67 -14.36
C VAL A 159 -16.43 -7.50 -13.78
N THR A 160 -16.27 -7.95 -12.54
CA THR A 160 -17.30 -8.67 -11.75
C THR A 160 -17.58 -7.91 -10.46
N SER A 161 -18.84 -7.86 -10.03
CA SER A 161 -19.27 -7.24 -8.76
C SER A 161 -19.77 -8.31 -7.79
N ASN A 162 -19.56 -8.10 -6.48
CA ASN A 162 -20.18 -8.93 -5.43
C ASN A 162 -21.65 -8.56 -5.15
N PHE A 163 -22.14 -7.48 -5.77
CA PHE A 163 -23.54 -7.06 -5.75
C PHE A 163 -24.11 -7.09 -7.17
N ASP A 164 -25.34 -7.57 -7.29
CA ASP A 164 -26.19 -7.15 -8.40
C ASP A 164 -26.94 -5.86 -8.02
N LYS A 165 -27.57 -5.24 -9.02
CA LYS A 165 -28.27 -3.97 -8.83
C LYS A 165 -29.41 -4.07 -7.80
N GLN A 166 -30.19 -5.15 -7.84
CA GLN A 166 -31.35 -5.30 -6.97
C GLN A 166 -30.91 -5.54 -5.52
N SER A 167 -29.95 -6.45 -5.30
CA SER A 167 -29.42 -6.71 -3.96
C SER A 167 -28.74 -5.48 -3.34
N TYR A 168 -28.12 -4.61 -4.15
CA TYR A 168 -27.60 -3.33 -3.66
C TYR A 168 -28.71 -2.37 -3.21
N ILE A 169 -29.78 -2.23 -4.01
CA ILE A 169 -30.93 -1.39 -3.68
C ILE A 169 -31.62 -1.89 -2.41
N ASP A 170 -31.80 -3.21 -2.28
CA ASP A 170 -32.43 -3.82 -1.10
C ASP A 170 -31.60 -3.56 0.17
N ALA A 171 -30.26 -3.63 0.07
CA ALA A 171 -29.36 -3.29 1.17
C ALA A 171 -29.47 -1.80 1.57
N VAL A 172 -29.61 -0.90 0.60
CA VAL A 172 -29.81 0.55 0.85
C VAL A 172 -31.14 0.80 1.56
N GLU A 173 -32.23 0.18 1.12
CA GLU A 173 -33.54 0.34 1.77
C GLU A 173 -33.54 -0.21 3.20
N MET A 174 -32.83 -1.32 3.44
CA MET A 174 -32.63 -1.85 4.79
C MET A 174 -31.86 -0.87 5.69
N ILE A 175 -30.79 -0.26 5.18
CA ILE A 175 -30.02 0.77 5.92
C ILE A 175 -30.92 1.97 6.25
N LYS A 176 -31.76 2.42 5.30
CA LYS A 176 -32.68 3.52 5.54
C LYS A 176 -33.69 3.18 6.64
N GLU A 177 -34.12 1.93 6.74
CA GLU A 177 -35.00 1.51 7.83
C GLU A 177 -34.29 1.53 9.18
N PHE A 178 -33.05 1.06 9.27
CA PHE A 178 -32.22 1.21 10.49
C PHE A 178 -32.03 2.68 10.89
N ILE A 179 -31.99 3.60 9.92
CA ILE A 179 -31.95 5.03 10.22
C ILE A 179 -33.29 5.53 10.78
N ARG A 180 -34.43 5.10 10.19
CA ARG A 180 -35.77 5.50 10.65
C ARG A 180 -36.10 4.96 12.04
N SER A 181 -35.65 3.75 12.37
CA SER A 181 -35.83 3.14 13.69
C SER A 181 -34.92 3.76 14.76
N GLY A 182 -33.90 4.54 14.36
CA GLY A 182 -32.93 5.15 15.26
C GLY A 182 -31.75 4.25 15.63
N ASP A 183 -31.56 3.12 14.92
CA ASP A 183 -30.44 2.20 15.17
C ASP A 183 -29.09 2.78 14.70
N THR A 184 -29.10 3.61 13.66
CA THR A 184 -27.92 4.32 13.16
C THR A 184 -28.32 5.68 12.58
N TYR A 185 -27.36 6.60 12.47
CA TYR A 185 -27.56 7.87 11.76
C TYR A 185 -26.95 7.84 10.35
N GLN A 186 -25.94 7.00 10.12
CA GLN A 186 -25.26 6.82 8.83
C GLN A 186 -24.59 5.45 8.80
N THR A 187 -24.69 4.77 7.65
CA THR A 187 -23.97 3.52 7.39
C THR A 187 -23.24 3.64 6.06
N ASN A 188 -21.95 3.29 6.03
CA ASN A 188 -21.18 3.21 4.79
C ASN A 188 -21.38 1.83 4.14
N LEU A 189 -22.06 1.78 2.98
CA LEU A 189 -22.26 0.57 2.20
C LEU A 189 -21.23 0.48 1.07
N THR A 190 -20.42 -0.57 1.09
CA THR A 190 -19.38 -0.80 0.08
C THR A 190 -19.71 -1.99 -0.81
N GLN A 191 -19.33 -1.92 -2.08
CA GLN A 191 -19.33 -3.04 -3.03
C GLN A 191 -17.89 -3.36 -3.46
N GLN A 192 -17.62 -4.63 -3.77
CA GLN A 192 -16.35 -5.08 -4.30
C GLN A 192 -16.46 -5.30 -5.81
N LEU A 193 -15.55 -4.68 -6.56
CA LEU A 193 -15.34 -4.94 -7.98
C LEU A 193 -14.03 -5.70 -8.16
N THR A 194 -14.08 -6.79 -8.92
CA THR A 194 -12.92 -7.60 -9.28
C THR A 194 -12.72 -7.51 -10.78
N VAL A 195 -11.47 -7.32 -11.21
CA VAL A 195 -11.12 -7.23 -12.63
C VAL A 195 -10.06 -8.27 -12.95
N GLU A 196 -10.25 -9.02 -14.04
CA GLU A 196 -9.22 -9.90 -14.57
C GLU A 196 -8.07 -9.07 -15.15
N VAL A 197 -6.88 -9.22 -14.59
CA VAL A 197 -5.70 -8.47 -15.01
C VAL A 197 -5.08 -9.14 -16.24
N PRO A 198 -4.85 -8.41 -17.36
CA PRO A 198 -4.21 -8.96 -18.55
C PRO A 198 -2.81 -9.54 -18.27
N ILE A 199 -2.46 -10.60 -18.99
CA ILE A 199 -1.14 -11.23 -18.88
C ILE A 199 -0.04 -10.20 -19.20
N GLY A 200 0.95 -10.10 -18.32
CA GLY A 200 2.09 -9.19 -18.46
C GLY A 200 1.86 -7.79 -17.91
N LEU A 201 0.67 -7.48 -17.38
CA LEU A 201 0.43 -6.28 -16.59
C LEU A 201 0.72 -6.58 -15.11
N THR A 202 1.73 -5.92 -14.55
CA THR A 202 2.11 -6.10 -13.14
C THR A 202 1.34 -5.16 -12.23
N ALA A 203 1.20 -5.51 -10.94
CA ALA A 203 0.57 -4.65 -9.94
C ALA A 203 1.26 -3.28 -9.85
N PHE A 204 2.60 -3.25 -9.96
CA PHE A 204 3.35 -2.00 -9.94
C PHE A 204 3.10 -1.13 -11.18
N GLU A 205 2.93 -1.72 -12.37
CA GLU A 205 2.57 -0.97 -13.57
C GLU A 205 1.14 -0.39 -13.47
N ILE A 206 0.21 -1.11 -12.85
CA ILE A 206 -1.12 -0.58 -12.52
C ILE A 206 -0.99 0.61 -11.57
N PHE A 207 -0.19 0.48 -10.51
CA PHE A 207 0.08 1.56 -9.57
C PHE A 207 0.66 2.81 -10.26
N LYS A 208 1.67 2.66 -11.14
CA LYS A 208 2.24 3.79 -11.90
C LYS A 208 1.18 4.52 -12.73
N ARG A 209 0.30 3.79 -13.39
CA ARG A 209 -0.79 4.37 -14.21
C ARG A 209 -1.83 5.07 -13.35
N LEU A 210 -2.25 4.46 -12.25
CA LEU A 210 -3.19 5.07 -11.30
C LEU A 210 -2.60 6.36 -10.72
N ARG A 211 -1.34 6.33 -10.29
CA ARG A 211 -0.59 7.51 -9.83
C ARG A 211 -0.58 8.63 -10.86
N ALA A 212 -0.33 8.31 -12.13
CA ALA A 212 -0.25 9.30 -13.21
C ALA A 212 -1.62 9.88 -13.61
N GLN A 213 -2.67 9.07 -13.62
CA GLN A 213 -4.01 9.48 -14.10
C GLN A 213 -4.92 10.00 -12.97
N HIS A 214 -4.72 9.51 -11.76
CA HIS A 214 -5.52 9.80 -10.57
C HIS A 214 -4.60 10.07 -9.37
N PRO A 215 -3.79 11.14 -9.43
CA PRO A 215 -2.86 11.46 -8.35
C PRO A 215 -3.64 11.70 -7.05
N ALA A 216 -3.18 11.06 -5.97
CA ALA A 216 -3.81 11.11 -4.66
C ALA A 216 -2.79 11.51 -3.59
N PRO A 217 -3.20 12.27 -2.57
CA PRO A 217 -2.29 12.76 -1.53
C PRO A 217 -1.76 11.67 -0.59
N PHE A 218 -2.34 10.46 -0.66
CA PHE A 218 -1.98 9.28 0.15
C PHE A 218 -2.03 8.01 -0.72
N GLY A 219 -1.29 8.01 -1.83
CA GLY A 219 -1.11 6.82 -2.64
C GLY A 219 -0.15 5.84 -1.96
N ALA A 220 -0.39 4.54 -2.14
CA ALA A 220 0.52 3.51 -1.63
C ALA A 220 0.61 2.31 -2.57
N PHE A 221 1.80 1.73 -2.63
CA PHE A 221 2.06 0.40 -3.19
C PHE A 221 2.83 -0.42 -2.15
N ILE A 222 2.39 -1.64 -1.87
CA ILE A 222 3.03 -2.52 -0.89
C ILE A 222 3.07 -3.91 -1.48
N GLU A 223 4.28 -4.41 -1.75
CA GLU A 223 4.51 -5.79 -2.17
C GLU A 223 4.56 -6.68 -0.93
N ARG A 224 3.53 -7.50 -0.73
CA ARG A 224 3.43 -8.39 0.44
C ARG A 224 4.09 -9.75 0.21
N GLY A 225 4.39 -10.13 -1.04
CA GLY A 225 4.99 -11.41 -1.38
C GLY A 225 4.07 -12.63 -1.25
N GLY A 226 2.80 -12.42 -0.90
CA GLY A 226 1.85 -13.47 -0.53
C GLY A 226 0.39 -13.09 -0.72
N SER A 227 0.01 -12.48 -1.85
CA SER A 227 -1.41 -12.33 -2.27
C SER A 227 -1.52 -12.04 -3.76
#